data_AF-A0A0R1SAI0-F1
#
_entry.id   AF-A0A0R1SAI0-F1
#
_cell.length_a   1.000
_cell.length_b   1.000
_cell.length_c   1.000
_cell.angle_alpha   90.00
_cell.angle_beta   90.00
_cell.angle_gamma   90.00
#
_symmetry.space_group_name_H-M   'P 1'
#
loop_
_entity.id
_entity.type
_entity.pdbx_description
1 polymer ?
#
loop_
_entity_poly.entity_id
_entity_poly.type
_entity_poly.pdbx_seq_one_letter_code
_entity_poly.pdbx_strand_id
1 'polypeptide(L)'
;MLKKNTLLKAALLLISVATIVSLIYFKMIIIQSNGGQNYFPFYKSMTYIEYAETTIPGFIEFVALICISLAYVFFSLRHFTSDNKYIYLFLGIFEIIIILIFLTNIITFNIVHHDEHVFPGITLFLMLINSILAIIHGWPWTKKEHVESDPKTGFVDPNKIRPVAEVLKIKRQRALFTQQQLADEVQVSRNTVYRWEYGESHPNMDYMVKVAQALNFPVSDFWGDDENEVNRQIADVVKGRELYRQAAYFLLSIFIVLLAILTVTFFGKNIQSPNIERFNPFIKEEVGYALVEDPGKQKTAVIDTDYGDGNIITINGSYSTQSEYIKVVHKGAYVEDEVRNIKAKQVPDSIKDNLDQMTHFSDPQLGLKRVQQSYHKRDI
;
A
#
# COMPACT_ATOMS: atom_id res chain seq x y z
N MET A 1 18.86 1.62 26.34
CA MET A 1 17.73 1.73 25.37
C MET A 1 18.15 1.59 23.91
N LEU A 2 19.22 2.25 23.43
CA LEU A 2 19.64 2.18 22.01
C LEU A 2 19.80 0.75 21.47
N LYS A 3 20.55 -0.13 22.14
CA LYS A 3 20.85 -1.49 21.68
C LYS A 3 19.61 -2.39 21.50
N LYS A 4 18.57 -2.18 22.33
CA LYS A 4 17.28 -2.92 22.25
C LYS A 4 16.46 -2.48 21.04
N ASN A 5 16.45 -1.19 20.72
CA ASN A 5 15.75 -0.66 19.54
C ASN A 5 16.42 -1.12 18.24
N THR A 6 17.74 -1.23 18.20
CA THR A 6 18.46 -1.73 17.00
C THR A 6 18.18 -3.21 16.75
N LEU A 7 18.12 -4.04 17.80
CA LEU A 7 17.78 -5.46 17.69
C LEU A 7 16.34 -5.67 17.21
N LEU A 8 15.37 -4.92 17.76
CA LEU A 8 13.97 -5.03 17.37
C LEU A 8 13.77 -4.68 15.88
N LYS A 9 14.52 -3.70 15.37
CA LYS A 9 14.50 -3.30 13.95
C LYS A 9 15.10 -4.37 13.04
N ALA A 10 16.23 -4.96 13.43
CA ALA A 10 16.83 -6.04 12.67
C ALA A 10 15.90 -7.26 12.60
N ALA A 11 15.21 -7.57 13.72
CA ALA A 11 14.19 -8.60 13.75
C ALA A 11 13.00 -8.27 12.83
N LEU A 12 12.46 -7.05 12.91
CA LEU A 12 11.35 -6.61 12.06
C LEU A 12 11.71 -6.67 10.56
N LEU A 13 12.93 -6.24 10.20
CA LEU A 13 13.44 -6.33 8.83
C LEU A 13 13.49 -7.78 8.34
N LEU A 14 14.13 -8.67 9.10
CA LEU A 14 14.28 -10.08 8.73
C LEU A 14 12.92 -10.77 8.59
N ILE A 15 12.02 -10.53 9.54
CA ILE A 15 10.68 -11.12 9.54
C ILE A 15 9.86 -10.56 8.39
N SER A 16 9.94 -9.26 8.10
CA SER A 16 9.24 -8.67 6.96
C SER A 16 9.69 -9.25 5.62
N VAL A 17 10.99 -9.46 5.43
CA VAL A 17 11.51 -10.13 4.23
C VAL A 17 11.00 -11.57 4.15
N ALA A 18 11.04 -12.32 5.26
CA ALA A 18 10.50 -13.68 5.33
C ALA A 18 8.99 -13.72 5.03
N THR A 19 8.21 -12.76 5.54
CA THR A 19 6.78 -12.62 5.28
C THR A 19 6.50 -12.39 3.79
N ILE A 20 7.26 -11.51 3.12
CA ILE A 20 7.11 -11.28 1.67
C ILE A 20 7.33 -12.58 0.89
N VAL A 21 8.40 -13.31 1.21
CA VAL A 21 8.68 -14.61 0.58
C VAL A 21 7.55 -15.60 0.87
N SER A 22 7.07 -15.66 2.12
CA SER A 22 6.00 -16.56 2.56
C SER A 22 4.66 -16.26 1.90
N LEU A 23 4.33 -14.99 1.66
CA LEU A 23 3.10 -14.57 0.97
C LEU A 23 3.07 -15.07 -0.48
N ILE A 24 4.23 -15.16 -1.12
CA ILE A 24 4.34 -15.60 -2.52
C ILE A 24 4.45 -17.12 -2.63
N TYR A 25 5.27 -17.75 -1.79
CA TYR A 25 5.71 -19.13 -2.03
C TYR A 25 5.17 -20.16 -1.03
N PHE A 26 4.74 -19.74 0.16
CA PHE A 26 4.30 -20.69 1.19
C PHE A 26 2.79 -20.84 1.20
N LYS A 27 2.35 -22.04 1.59
CA LYS A 27 0.94 -22.38 1.76
C LYS A 27 0.38 -21.56 2.91
N MET A 28 -0.52 -20.61 2.61
CA MET A 28 -1.21 -19.83 3.64
C MET A 28 -2.39 -20.60 4.21
N ILE A 29 -3.03 -21.45 3.42
CA ILE A 29 -4.20 -22.21 3.87
C ILE A 29 -3.94 -23.70 3.65
N ILE A 30 -4.26 -24.50 4.66
CA ILE A 30 -4.20 -25.97 4.60
C ILE A 30 -5.63 -26.47 4.71
N ILE A 31 -6.08 -27.26 3.74
CA ILE A 31 -7.45 -27.75 3.64
C ILE A 31 -7.44 -29.27 3.83
N GLN A 32 -8.15 -29.76 4.84
CA GLN A 32 -8.35 -31.18 5.11
C GLN A 32 -9.79 -31.54 4.79
N SER A 33 -9.99 -32.52 3.90
CA SER A 33 -11.30 -33.07 3.57
C SER A 33 -11.34 -34.54 3.98
N ASN A 34 -12.39 -34.92 4.72
CA ASN A 34 -12.59 -36.31 5.16
C ASN A 34 -13.14 -37.21 4.04
N GLY A 35 -13.68 -36.64 2.95
CA GLY A 35 -14.40 -37.36 1.91
C GLY A 35 -13.67 -37.55 0.58
N GLY A 36 -12.45 -37.01 0.41
CA GLY A 36 -11.70 -37.11 -0.85
C GLY A 36 -12.33 -36.37 -2.04
N GLN A 37 -13.42 -35.61 -1.83
CA GLN A 37 -13.96 -34.71 -2.83
C GLN A 37 -13.11 -33.43 -2.84
N ASN A 38 -12.35 -33.22 -3.92
CA ASN A 38 -11.73 -31.93 -4.17
C ASN A 38 -12.75 -31.07 -4.93
N TYR A 39 -13.44 -30.17 -4.23
CA TYR A 39 -14.22 -29.14 -4.92
C TYR A 39 -13.27 -28.13 -5.56
N PHE A 40 -13.48 -27.85 -6.85
CA PHE A 40 -12.82 -26.73 -7.52
C PHE A 40 -13.34 -25.40 -6.92
N PRO A 41 -12.49 -24.43 -6.56
CA PRO A 41 -11.05 -24.33 -6.83
C PRO A 41 -10.16 -24.66 -5.62
N PHE A 42 -10.61 -25.41 -4.60
CA PHE A 42 -9.86 -25.63 -3.36
C PHE A 42 -8.90 -26.84 -3.43
N TYR A 43 -7.62 -26.57 -3.73
CA TYR A 43 -6.54 -27.55 -3.56
C TYR A 43 -6.38 -27.94 -2.07
N LYS A 44 -5.83 -29.12 -1.76
CA LYS A 44 -5.49 -29.58 -0.37
C LYS A 44 -4.73 -28.55 0.48
N SER A 45 -4.16 -27.55 -0.16
CA SER A 45 -3.55 -26.38 0.45
C SER A 45 -3.38 -25.32 -0.62
N MET A 46 -3.50 -24.05 -0.26
CA MET A 46 -3.32 -22.93 -1.18
C MET A 46 -2.21 -21.99 -0.73
N THR A 47 -1.44 -21.47 -1.69
CA THR A 47 -0.64 -20.25 -1.47
C THR A 47 -1.56 -19.04 -1.31
N TYR A 48 -1.06 -17.91 -0.79
CA TYR A 48 -1.92 -16.74 -0.67
C TYR A 48 -2.30 -16.17 -2.03
N ILE A 49 -1.41 -16.26 -3.02
CA ILE A 49 -1.71 -15.83 -4.38
C ILE A 49 -2.85 -16.67 -4.97
N GLU A 50 -2.86 -17.98 -4.76
CA GLU A 50 -3.98 -18.85 -5.16
C GLU A 50 -5.28 -18.48 -4.43
N TYR A 51 -5.22 -18.19 -3.11
CA TYR A 51 -6.38 -17.70 -2.35
C TYR A 51 -6.89 -16.35 -2.87
N ALA A 52 -5.99 -15.40 -3.12
CA ALA A 52 -6.28 -14.09 -3.67
C ALA A 52 -6.93 -14.18 -5.06
N GLU A 53 -6.58 -15.19 -5.86
CA GLU A 53 -7.22 -15.45 -7.15
C GLU A 53 -8.66 -15.93 -7.03
N THR A 54 -9.05 -16.53 -5.89
CA THR A 54 -10.43 -17.01 -5.68
C THR A 54 -11.43 -15.90 -5.39
N THR A 55 -11.01 -14.76 -4.79
CA THR A 55 -11.93 -13.69 -4.38
C THR A 55 -11.33 -12.28 -4.51
N ILE A 56 -12.14 -11.30 -4.93
CA ILE A 56 -11.74 -9.87 -5.00
C ILE A 56 -11.20 -9.35 -3.66
N PRO A 57 -11.89 -9.60 -2.52
CA PRO A 57 -11.37 -9.18 -1.22
C PRO A 57 -10.00 -9.80 -0.91
N GLY A 58 -9.81 -11.09 -1.21
CA GLY A 58 -8.53 -11.78 -0.99
C GLY A 58 -7.38 -11.16 -1.80
N PHE A 59 -7.64 -10.70 -3.03
CA PHE A 59 -6.62 -9.98 -3.81
C PHE A 59 -6.26 -8.61 -3.21
N ILE A 60 -7.24 -7.85 -2.72
CA ILE A 60 -6.97 -6.57 -2.06
C ILE A 60 -6.19 -6.77 -0.77
N GLU A 61 -6.57 -7.77 0.02
CA GLU A 61 -5.84 -8.16 1.23
C GLU A 61 -4.38 -8.55 0.90
N PHE A 62 -4.14 -9.29 -0.19
CA PHE A 62 -2.78 -9.66 -0.63
C PHE A 62 -1.90 -8.45 -0.86
N VAL A 63 -2.41 -7.52 -1.67
CA VAL A 63 -1.69 -6.31 -2.06
C VAL A 63 -1.40 -5.48 -0.81
N ALA A 64 -2.39 -5.32 0.08
CA ALA A 64 -2.22 -4.58 1.32
C ALA A 64 -1.10 -5.18 2.20
N LEU A 65 -1.09 -6.51 2.37
CA LEU A 65 -0.11 -7.20 3.22
C LEU A 65 1.32 -7.16 2.64
N ILE A 66 1.47 -7.27 1.32
CA ILE A 66 2.75 -7.06 0.64
C ILE A 66 3.22 -5.62 0.83
N CYS A 67 2.35 -4.63 0.62
CA CYS A 67 2.69 -3.22 0.77
C CYS A 67 3.11 -2.87 2.20
N ILE A 68 2.41 -3.39 3.21
CA ILE A 68 2.77 -3.21 4.63
C ILE A 68 4.14 -3.83 4.92
N SER A 69 4.37 -5.07 4.47
CA SER A 69 5.65 -5.75 4.68
C SER A 69 6.82 -5.03 4.00
N LEU A 70 6.62 -4.51 2.78
CA LEU A 70 7.60 -3.66 2.09
C LEU A 70 7.84 -2.36 2.85
N ALA A 71 6.80 -1.72 3.37
CA ALA A 71 6.93 -0.50 4.16
C ALA A 71 7.82 -0.74 5.39
N TYR A 72 7.65 -1.86 6.10
CA TYR A 72 8.54 -2.21 7.20
C TYR A 72 10.00 -2.37 6.75
N VAL A 73 10.26 -3.01 5.61
CA VAL A 73 11.62 -3.15 5.06
C VAL A 73 12.24 -1.77 4.80
N PHE A 74 11.53 -0.90 4.08
CA PHE A 74 12.02 0.45 3.77
C PHE A 74 12.26 1.29 5.02
N PHE A 75 11.33 1.29 5.97
CA PHE A 75 11.51 2.04 7.21
C PHE A 75 12.63 1.47 8.08
N SER A 76 12.89 0.17 8.02
CA SER A 76 13.97 -0.47 8.79
C SER A 76 15.36 -0.22 8.21
N LEU A 77 15.49 0.03 6.90
CA LEU A 77 16.76 0.31 6.22
C LEU A 77 17.22 1.79 6.30
N ARG A 78 16.34 2.72 6.66
CA ARG A 78 16.66 4.17 6.73
C ARG A 78 17.40 4.54 8.02
N HIS A 79 18.39 5.44 7.96
CA HIS A 79 19.06 6.01 9.14
C HIS A 79 18.01 6.77 9.99
N PHE A 80 17.81 6.33 11.24
CA PHE A 80 16.60 6.61 12.02
C PHE A 80 16.58 7.98 12.71
N THR A 81 15.49 8.73 12.52
CA THR A 81 15.01 9.75 13.45
C THR A 81 13.98 9.16 14.43
N SER A 82 13.80 9.75 15.62
CA SER A 82 12.88 9.29 16.67
C SER A 82 11.39 9.30 16.27
N ASP A 83 11.08 9.93 15.15
CA ASP A 83 9.74 10.45 14.83
C ASP A 83 8.82 9.43 14.13
N ASN A 84 9.33 8.26 13.76
CA ASN A 84 8.56 7.28 12.98
C ASN A 84 7.78 6.27 13.83
N LYS A 85 7.77 6.39 15.17
CA LYS A 85 7.10 5.42 16.07
C LYS A 85 5.61 5.26 15.78
N TYR A 86 4.90 6.36 15.56
CA TYR A 86 3.46 6.32 15.26
C TYR A 86 3.14 5.63 13.94
N ILE A 87 4.04 5.70 12.95
CA ILE A 87 3.87 5.02 11.66
C ILE A 87 3.92 3.49 11.88
N TYR A 88 4.88 2.99 12.67
CA TYR A 88 4.95 1.57 13.01
C TYR A 88 3.73 1.09 13.79
N LEU A 89 3.24 1.90 14.73
CA LEU A 89 2.03 1.60 15.50
C LEU A 89 0.81 1.48 14.58
N PHE A 90 0.62 2.46 13.69
CA PHE A 90 -0.48 2.46 12.72
C PHE A 90 -0.43 1.24 11.80
N LEU A 91 0.73 0.98 11.17
CA LEU A 91 0.90 -0.14 10.25
C LEU A 91 0.66 -1.48 10.94
N GLY A 92 1.18 -1.66 12.15
CA GLY A 92 0.97 -2.90 12.92
C GLY A 92 -0.50 -3.11 13.31
N ILE A 93 -1.20 -2.05 13.74
CA ILE A 93 -2.65 -2.15 14.03
C ILE A 93 -3.44 -2.46 12.76
N PHE A 94 -3.10 -1.80 11.65
CA PHE A 94 -3.78 -2.00 10.36
C PHE A 94 -3.58 -3.43 9.84
N GLU A 95 -2.38 -3.99 9.97
CA GLU A 95 -2.09 -5.38 9.64
C GLU A 95 -2.89 -6.36 10.52
N ILE A 96 -3.04 -6.10 11.83
CA ILE A 96 -3.90 -6.91 12.71
C ILE A 96 -5.36 -6.89 12.23
N ILE A 97 -5.89 -5.75 11.80
CA ILE A 97 -7.27 -5.65 11.32
C ILE A 97 -7.46 -6.53 10.07
N ILE A 98 -6.52 -6.50 9.13
CA ILE A 98 -6.56 -7.34 7.92
C ILE A 98 -6.50 -8.84 8.32
N ILE A 99 -5.61 -9.21 9.24
CA ILE A 99 -5.51 -10.59 9.76
C ILE A 99 -6.82 -11.04 10.40
N LEU A 100 -7.51 -10.17 11.15
CA LEU A 100 -8.80 -10.48 11.77
C LEU A 100 -9.91 -10.71 10.75
N ILE A 101 -9.96 -9.90 9.69
CA ILE A 101 -10.90 -10.10 8.57
C ILE A 101 -10.65 -11.46 7.92
N PHE A 102 -9.39 -11.77 7.62
CA PHE A 102 -9.00 -13.05 7.03
C PHE A 102 -9.36 -14.25 7.93
N LEU A 103 -9.10 -14.16 9.24
CA LEU A 103 -9.49 -15.20 10.20
C LEU A 103 -11.01 -15.38 10.27
N THR A 104 -11.76 -14.28 10.21
CA THR A 104 -13.23 -14.33 10.17
C THR A 104 -13.71 -15.07 8.92
N ASN A 105 -13.11 -14.78 7.75
CA ASN A 105 -13.43 -15.48 6.50
C ASN A 105 -13.15 -16.99 6.60
N ILE A 106 -12.02 -17.40 7.19
CA ILE A 106 -11.70 -18.82 7.44
C ILE A 106 -12.73 -19.47 8.38
N ILE A 107 -13.11 -18.78 9.47
CA ILE A 107 -14.09 -19.30 10.42
C ILE A 107 -15.45 -19.46 9.75
N THR A 108 -15.91 -18.46 9.00
CA THR A 108 -17.15 -18.52 8.24
C THR A 108 -17.15 -19.68 7.25
N PHE A 109 -16.05 -19.90 6.53
CA PHE A 109 -15.93 -21.03 5.61
C PHE A 109 -16.07 -22.38 6.34
N ASN A 110 -15.35 -22.58 7.45
CA ASN A 110 -15.45 -23.80 8.25
C ASN A 110 -16.86 -24.03 8.83
N ILE A 111 -17.60 -22.95 9.13
CA ILE A 111 -18.99 -23.06 9.62
C ILE A 111 -19.94 -23.46 8.49
N VAL A 112 -19.74 -22.93 7.28
CA VAL A 112 -20.61 -23.23 6.13
C VAL A 112 -20.32 -24.62 5.56
N HIS A 113 -19.05 -25.03 5.54
CA HIS A 113 -18.59 -26.29 4.97
C HIS A 113 -18.17 -27.28 6.06
N HIS A 114 -19.13 -27.96 6.68
CA HIS A 114 -18.87 -28.89 7.79
C HIS A 114 -17.99 -30.11 7.43
N ASP A 115 -17.91 -30.46 6.15
CA ASP A 115 -17.14 -31.61 5.66
C ASP A 115 -15.67 -31.27 5.36
N GLU A 116 -15.31 -29.98 5.42
CA GLU A 116 -13.99 -29.46 5.09
C GLU A 116 -13.44 -28.61 6.23
N HIS A 117 -12.19 -28.85 6.59
CA HIS A 117 -11.49 -28.09 7.62
C HIS A 117 -10.36 -27.26 7.03
N VAL A 118 -10.40 -25.96 7.27
CA VAL A 118 -9.48 -24.97 6.76
C VAL A 118 -8.65 -24.41 7.92
N PHE A 119 -7.34 -24.60 7.85
CA PHE A 119 -6.38 -24.14 8.85
C PHE A 119 -5.43 -23.08 8.29
N PRO A 120 -5.07 -22.06 9.09
CA PRO A 120 -4.05 -21.09 8.71
C PRO A 120 -2.65 -21.74 8.72
N GLY A 121 -1.84 -21.41 7.73
CA GLY A 121 -0.46 -21.83 7.54
C GLY A 121 0.55 -20.89 8.18
N ILE A 122 1.83 -21.18 7.96
CA ILE A 122 2.96 -20.48 8.60
C ILE A 122 3.01 -18.97 8.30
N THR A 123 2.53 -18.55 7.12
CA THR A 123 2.51 -17.14 6.70
C THR A 123 1.70 -16.28 7.66
N LEU A 124 0.57 -16.78 8.19
CA LEU A 124 -0.25 -16.04 9.15
C LEU A 124 0.51 -15.76 10.46
N PHE A 125 1.30 -16.72 10.93
CA PHE A 125 2.15 -16.54 12.09
C PHE A 125 3.22 -15.48 11.86
N LEU A 126 3.85 -15.48 10.67
CA LEU A 126 4.84 -14.46 10.32
C LEU A 126 4.23 -13.06 10.31
N MET A 127 3.04 -12.88 9.76
CA MET A 127 2.32 -11.59 9.76
C MET A 127 1.92 -11.15 11.18
N LEU A 128 1.49 -12.08 12.03
CA LEU A 128 1.22 -11.81 13.45
C LEU A 128 2.48 -11.33 14.18
N ILE A 129 3.61 -11.99 13.97
CA ILE A 129 4.88 -11.58 14.57
C ILE A 129 5.29 -10.20 14.03
N ASN A 130 5.12 -9.95 12.72
CA ASN A 130 5.47 -8.68 12.09
C ASN A 130 4.69 -7.51 12.70
N SER A 131 3.37 -7.67 12.79
CA SER A 131 2.46 -6.66 13.36
C SER A 131 2.74 -6.41 14.85
N ILE A 132 2.99 -7.47 15.64
CA ILE A 132 3.36 -7.34 17.06
C ILE A 132 4.68 -6.57 17.22
N LEU A 133 5.71 -6.90 16.43
CA LEU A 133 6.99 -6.19 16.48
C LEU A 133 6.84 -4.72 16.11
N ALA A 134 6.03 -4.41 15.09
CA ALA A 134 5.73 -3.04 14.70
C ALA A 134 5.02 -2.27 15.82
N ILE A 135 4.01 -2.86 16.46
CA ILE A 135 3.29 -2.26 17.59
C ILE A 135 4.23 -2.03 18.77
N ILE A 136 5.02 -3.04 19.17
CA ILE A 136 5.98 -2.92 20.29
C ILE A 136 6.98 -1.79 20.02
N HIS A 137 7.46 -1.67 18.78
CA HIS A 137 8.37 -0.60 18.40
C HIS A 137 7.71 0.79 18.43
N GLY A 138 6.46 0.86 17.95
CA GLY A 138 5.70 2.10 17.84
C GLY A 138 5.06 2.58 19.15
N TRP A 139 4.91 1.69 20.13
CA TRP A 139 4.24 2.00 21.39
C TRP A 139 5.04 3.02 22.23
N PRO A 140 4.39 4.08 22.75
CA PRO A 140 5.05 5.08 23.58
C PRO A 140 5.27 4.53 25.00
N TRP A 141 6.35 3.75 25.19
CA TRP A 141 6.72 3.14 26.48
C TRP A 141 7.14 4.15 27.57
N THR A 142 7.12 5.45 27.31
CA THR A 142 7.41 6.47 28.32
C THR A 142 6.16 6.79 29.13
N LYS A 143 6.19 6.49 30.44
CA LYS A 143 5.27 7.06 31.43
C LYS A 143 5.22 8.58 31.19
N LYS A 144 4.02 9.15 31.12
CA LYS A 144 3.85 10.57 31.40
C LYS A 144 4.41 10.78 32.81
N GLU A 145 5.56 11.42 32.93
CA GLU A 145 5.92 12.07 34.19
C GLU A 145 4.83 13.11 34.43
N HIS A 146 3.92 12.81 35.36
CA HIS A 146 3.09 13.84 35.94
C HIS A 146 4.06 14.70 36.76
N VAL A 147 4.48 15.82 36.20
CA VAL A 147 5.02 16.91 37.00
C VAL A 147 3.87 17.32 37.94
N GLU A 148 3.98 16.90 39.19
CA GLU A 148 3.06 17.29 40.26
C GLU A 148 3.27 18.80 40.48
N SER A 149 2.43 19.62 39.86
CA SER A 149 2.38 21.04 40.16
C SER A 149 1.74 21.21 41.54
N ASP A 150 2.56 21.57 42.53
CA ASP A 150 2.10 22.00 43.86
C ASP A 150 1.03 23.11 43.70
N PRO A 151 -0.21 22.95 44.18
CA PRO A 151 -1.29 23.92 43.97
C PRO A 151 -1.09 25.25 44.70
N LYS A 152 -0.02 25.41 45.49
CA LYS A 152 0.22 26.62 46.29
C LYS A 152 1.40 27.42 45.76
N THR A 153 1.22 28.10 44.63
CA THR A 153 1.73 29.47 44.32
C THR A 153 1.44 29.81 42.86
N GLY A 154 0.16 29.99 42.52
CA GLY A 154 -0.28 30.56 41.24
C GLY A 154 -0.08 32.08 41.13
N PHE A 155 1.03 32.60 41.66
CA PHE A 155 1.44 34.00 41.50
C PHE A 155 2.93 34.03 41.15
N VAL A 156 3.21 34.11 39.85
CA VAL A 156 4.52 34.53 39.36
C VAL A 156 4.59 36.04 39.59
N ASP A 157 5.55 36.48 40.40
CA ASP A 157 5.81 37.90 40.64
C ASP A 157 6.03 38.62 39.28
N PRO A 158 5.22 39.63 38.91
CA PRO A 158 5.36 40.36 37.66
C PRO A 158 6.76 40.98 37.49
N ASN A 159 7.47 41.23 38.60
CA ASN A 159 8.84 41.77 38.57
C ASN A 159 9.91 40.69 38.28
N LYS A 160 9.54 39.41 38.21
CA LYS A 160 10.44 38.29 37.87
C LYS A 160 10.39 37.87 36.40
N ILE A 161 9.40 38.30 35.62
CA ILE A 161 9.35 38.06 34.18
C ILE A 161 10.24 39.09 33.50
N ARG A 162 11.44 38.68 33.08
CA ARG A 162 12.31 39.55 32.27
C ARG A 162 11.78 39.55 30.83
N PRO A 163 11.51 40.71 30.21
CA PRO A 163 11.14 40.76 28.80
C PRO A 163 12.20 40.10 27.92
N VAL A 164 11.79 39.36 26.88
CA VAL A 164 12.67 38.71 25.87
C VAL A 164 13.75 39.69 25.35
N ALA A 165 13.37 40.96 25.17
CA ALA A 165 14.26 42.05 24.77
C ALA A 165 15.43 42.28 25.75
N GLU A 166 15.16 42.19 27.05
CA GLU A 166 16.15 42.37 28.11
C GLU A 166 17.10 41.16 28.18
N VAL A 167 16.56 39.95 28.06
CA VAL A 167 17.37 38.72 28.00
C VAL A 167 18.33 38.76 26.82
N LEU A 168 17.83 39.10 25.63
CA LEU A 168 18.63 39.23 24.41
C LEU A 168 19.80 40.19 24.61
N LYS A 169 19.49 41.39 25.10
CA LYS A 169 20.48 42.46 25.32
C LYS A 169 21.55 42.04 26.32
N ILE A 170 21.16 41.42 27.44
CA ILE A 170 22.08 40.94 28.47
C ILE A 170 22.97 39.83 27.93
N LYS A 171 22.39 38.85 27.22
CA LYS A 171 23.15 37.71 26.67
C LYS A 171 24.13 38.17 25.58
N ARG A 172 23.71 39.08 24.69
CA ARG A 172 24.60 39.68 23.69
C ARG A 172 25.77 40.41 24.35
N GLN A 173 25.50 41.25 25.35
CA GLN A 173 26.53 42.00 26.06
C GLN A 173 27.51 41.07 26.79
N ARG A 174 27.02 39.98 27.40
CA ARG A 174 27.87 38.96 28.06
C ARG A 174 28.75 38.19 27.07
N ALA A 175 28.25 37.93 25.88
CA ALA A 175 29.03 37.33 24.80
C ALA A 175 29.99 38.33 24.12
N LEU A 176 29.97 39.62 24.52
CA LEU A 176 30.79 40.70 23.94
C LEU A 176 30.49 40.99 22.46
N PHE A 177 29.30 40.66 21.98
CA PHE A 177 28.87 40.97 20.61
C PHE A 177 28.36 42.41 20.52
N THR A 178 28.71 43.13 19.46
CA THR A 178 27.98 44.35 19.06
C THR A 178 26.64 43.98 18.41
N GLN A 179 25.70 44.92 18.36
CA GLN A 179 24.42 44.70 17.65
C GLN A 179 24.64 44.38 16.17
N GLN A 180 25.69 44.94 15.55
CA GLN A 180 26.06 44.65 14.18
C GLN A 180 26.57 43.20 14.05
N GLN A 181 27.50 42.79 14.89
CA GLN A 181 28.05 41.42 14.86
C GLN A 181 26.98 40.35 15.09
N LEU A 182 26.03 40.58 16.02
CA LEU A 182 24.93 39.65 16.21
C LEU A 182 24.01 39.60 14.99
N ALA A 183 23.75 40.76 14.37
CA ALA A 183 22.93 40.84 13.18
C ALA A 183 23.57 40.10 11.99
N ASP A 184 24.89 40.24 11.83
CA ASP A 184 25.68 39.55 10.81
C ASP A 184 25.63 38.02 11.03
N GLU A 185 25.80 37.55 12.27
CA GLU A 185 25.79 36.13 12.62
C GLU A 185 24.44 35.45 12.37
N VAL A 186 23.33 36.12 12.69
CA VAL A 186 21.98 35.56 12.50
C VAL A 186 21.31 35.98 11.18
N GLN A 187 22.07 36.65 10.31
CA GLN A 187 21.68 37.07 8.96
C GLN A 187 20.46 38.01 8.92
N VAL A 188 20.47 39.05 9.75
CA VAL A 188 19.45 40.11 9.77
C VAL A 188 20.09 41.49 9.75
N SER A 189 19.28 42.55 9.60
CA SER A 189 19.80 43.92 9.70
C SER A 189 20.11 44.29 11.15
N ARG A 190 21.12 45.15 11.38
CA ARG A 190 21.38 45.74 12.71
C ARG A 190 20.14 46.40 13.32
N ASN A 191 19.32 47.03 12.47
CA ASN A 191 18.07 47.66 12.90
C ASN A 191 17.06 46.63 13.43
N THR A 192 17.04 45.42 12.86
CA THR A 192 16.21 44.31 13.34
C THR A 192 16.61 43.91 14.76
N VAL A 193 17.91 43.73 15.02
CA VAL A 193 18.43 43.43 16.37
C VAL A 193 18.16 44.57 17.36
N TYR A 194 18.31 45.83 16.93
CA TYR A 194 17.96 46.99 17.74
C TYR A 194 16.49 46.95 18.18
N ARG A 195 15.57 46.73 17.24
CA ARG A 195 14.12 46.68 17.53
C ARG A 195 13.76 45.51 18.44
N TRP A 196 14.46 44.38 18.33
CA TRP A 196 14.34 43.26 19.26
C TRP A 196 14.80 43.61 20.67
N GLU A 197 15.96 44.27 20.83
CA GLU A 197 16.50 44.68 22.14
C GLU A 197 15.75 45.84 22.77
N TYR A 198 15.06 46.65 21.97
CA TYR A 198 14.25 47.78 22.42
C TYR A 198 12.79 47.40 22.70
N GLY A 199 12.36 46.18 22.31
CA GLY A 199 10.99 45.69 22.51
C GLY A 199 9.96 46.22 21.50
N GLU A 200 10.40 46.83 20.40
CA GLU A 200 9.53 47.25 19.29
C GLU A 200 9.07 46.08 18.41
N SER A 201 9.83 44.99 18.42
CA SER A 201 9.50 43.73 17.76
C SER A 201 10.14 42.57 18.52
N HIS A 202 9.74 41.34 18.22
CA HIS A 202 10.31 40.15 18.84
C HIS A 202 10.87 39.20 17.77
N PRO A 203 11.99 38.52 18.03
CA PRO A 203 12.47 37.47 17.16
C PRO A 203 11.46 36.32 17.16
N ASN A 204 11.19 35.73 16.00
CA ASN A 204 10.39 34.49 15.94
C ASN A 204 11.23 33.30 16.43
N MET A 205 10.61 32.13 16.58
CA MET A 205 11.30 30.92 17.07
C MET A 205 12.56 30.57 16.28
N ASP A 206 12.55 30.68 14.96
CA ASP A 206 13.72 30.38 14.12
C ASP A 206 14.90 31.33 14.45
N TYR A 207 14.62 32.63 14.62
CA TYR A 207 15.64 33.60 15.02
C TYR A 207 16.05 33.47 16.49
N MET A 208 15.15 33.10 17.39
CA MET A 208 15.50 32.80 18.79
C MET A 208 16.49 31.63 18.87
N VAL A 209 16.28 30.56 18.09
CA VAL A 209 17.22 29.44 17.99
C VAL A 209 18.58 29.89 17.45
N LYS A 210 18.59 30.66 16.35
CA LYS A 210 19.84 31.17 15.75
C LYS A 210 20.61 32.07 16.71
N VAL A 211 19.93 32.97 17.40
CA VAL A 211 20.54 33.88 18.36
C VAL A 211 21.09 33.13 19.58
N ALA A 212 20.36 32.15 20.10
CA ALA A 212 20.82 31.31 21.19
C ALA A 212 22.08 30.51 20.82
N GLN A 213 22.14 29.99 19.59
CA GLN A 213 23.32 29.32 19.05
C GLN A 213 24.50 30.30 18.88
N ALA A 214 24.27 31.46 18.27
CA ALA A 214 25.27 32.50 18.05
C ALA A 214 25.91 33.01 19.35
N LEU A 215 25.09 33.16 20.40
CA LEU A 215 25.51 33.69 21.70
C LEU A 215 25.81 32.58 22.73
N ASN A 216 25.77 31.31 22.30
CA ASN A 216 26.04 30.10 23.08
C ASN A 216 25.28 30.03 24.42
N PHE A 217 23.95 30.06 24.37
CA PHE A 217 23.10 29.82 25.54
C PHE A 217 21.86 28.97 25.18
N PRO A 218 21.21 28.30 26.14
CA PRO A 218 20.01 27.51 25.89
C PRO A 218 18.86 28.38 25.36
N VAL A 219 18.18 27.96 24.30
CA VAL A 219 17.02 28.68 23.75
C VAL A 219 15.95 28.96 24.81
N SER A 220 15.80 28.06 25.78
CA SER A 220 14.87 28.19 26.92
C SER A 220 15.09 29.46 27.75
N ASP A 221 16.31 30.00 27.81
CA ASP A 221 16.62 31.18 28.63
C ASP A 221 15.85 32.44 28.19
N PHE A 222 15.35 32.50 26.95
CA PHE A 222 14.52 33.61 26.47
C PHE A 222 13.17 33.73 27.19
N TRP A 223 12.67 32.66 27.80
CA TRP A 223 11.34 32.62 28.44
C TRP A 223 11.39 32.57 29.98
N GLY A 224 12.58 32.56 30.58
CA GLY A 224 12.74 32.34 32.02
C GLY A 224 12.39 30.90 32.44
N ASP A 225 12.28 30.64 33.75
CA ASP A 225 12.04 29.30 34.33
C ASP A 225 10.68 28.68 33.95
N ASP A 226 9.90 29.28 33.04
CA ASP A 226 8.62 28.75 32.58
C ASP A 226 8.82 27.81 31.38
N GLU A 227 9.40 26.63 31.66
CA GLU A 227 9.68 25.56 30.69
C GLU A 227 8.45 25.14 29.87
N ASN A 228 7.23 25.39 30.37
CA ASN A 228 5.98 24.94 29.77
C ASN A 228 5.61 25.68 28.47
N GLU A 229 5.89 26.98 28.38
CA GLU A 229 5.59 27.78 27.18
C GLU A 229 6.61 27.49 26.06
N VAL A 230 7.88 27.32 26.42
CA VAL A 230 8.97 26.91 25.52
C VAL A 230 8.65 25.55 24.88
N ASN A 231 8.27 24.58 25.71
CA ASN A 231 7.94 23.24 25.25
C ASN A 231 6.71 23.24 24.33
N ARG A 232 5.71 24.10 24.58
CA ARG A 232 4.50 24.19 23.76
C ARG A 232 4.80 24.76 22.36
N GLN A 233 5.54 25.86 22.27
CA GLN A 233 5.86 26.48 20.98
C GLN A 233 6.82 25.62 20.14
N ILE A 234 7.81 24.98 20.77
CA ILE A 234 8.68 24.00 20.09
C ILE A 234 7.85 22.80 19.61
N ALA A 235 6.94 22.29 20.45
CA ALA A 235 6.10 21.16 20.09
C ALA A 235 5.19 21.48 18.89
N ASP A 236 4.62 22.67 18.78
CA ASP A 236 3.72 23.02 17.68
C ASP A 236 4.46 23.17 16.34
N VAL A 237 5.67 23.74 16.33
CA VAL A 237 6.52 23.81 15.13
C VAL A 237 6.98 22.41 14.67
N VAL A 238 7.38 21.56 15.63
CA VAL A 238 7.79 20.17 15.34
C VAL A 238 6.60 19.35 14.84
N LYS A 239 5.44 19.43 15.50
CA LYS A 239 4.20 18.76 15.08
C LYS A 239 3.80 19.16 13.66
N GLY A 240 3.89 20.45 13.30
CA GLY A 240 3.57 20.90 11.94
C GLY A 240 4.45 20.25 10.86
N ARG A 241 5.77 20.17 11.10
CA ARG A 241 6.71 19.50 10.18
C ARG A 241 6.49 17.99 10.11
N GLU A 242 6.16 17.37 11.23
CA GLU A 242 5.87 15.94 11.29
C GLU A 242 4.56 15.57 10.58
N LEU A 243 3.50 16.36 10.76
CA LEU A 243 2.21 16.16 10.09
C LEU A 243 2.36 16.24 8.57
N TYR A 244 3.10 17.22 8.05
CA TYR A 244 3.33 17.35 6.60
C TYR A 244 4.11 16.16 6.03
N ARG A 245 5.11 15.67 6.78
CA ARG A 245 5.91 14.49 6.41
C ARG A 245 5.09 13.20 6.48
N GLN A 246 4.23 13.03 7.50
CA GLN A 246 3.33 11.88 7.63
C GLN A 246 2.29 11.89 6.50
N ALA A 247 1.70 13.04 6.18
CA ALA A 247 0.80 13.19 5.05
C ALA A 247 1.49 12.85 3.72
N ALA A 248 2.74 13.28 3.54
CA ALA A 248 3.51 12.94 2.34
C ALA A 248 3.77 11.44 2.20
N TYR A 249 4.12 10.72 3.28
CA TYR A 249 4.27 9.26 3.24
C TYR A 249 2.95 8.54 3.01
N PHE A 250 1.86 9.03 3.58
CA PHE A 250 0.52 8.49 3.34
C PHE A 250 0.08 8.68 1.88
N LEU A 251 0.32 9.86 1.29
CA LEU A 251 0.06 10.09 -0.13
C LEU A 251 0.97 9.23 -1.02
N LEU A 252 2.24 9.07 -0.65
CA LEU A 252 3.17 8.21 -1.36
C LEU A 252 2.74 6.74 -1.31
N SER A 253 2.25 6.25 -0.16
CA SER A 253 1.78 4.87 -0.05
C SER A 253 0.52 4.63 -0.90
N ILE A 254 -0.42 5.58 -0.92
CA ILE A 254 -1.57 5.54 -1.84
C ILE A 254 -1.10 5.49 -3.30
N PHE A 255 -0.15 6.34 -3.67
CA PHE A 255 0.40 6.37 -5.02
C PHE A 255 1.05 5.04 -5.43
N ILE A 256 1.85 4.45 -4.53
CA ILE A 256 2.49 3.14 -4.77
C ILE A 256 1.43 2.03 -4.95
N VAL A 257 0.37 2.03 -4.13
CA VAL A 257 -0.73 1.05 -4.27
C VAL A 257 -1.45 1.22 -5.60
N LEU A 258 -1.77 2.46 -5.99
CA LEU A 258 -2.39 2.75 -7.29
C LEU A 258 -1.48 2.30 -8.45
N LEU A 259 -0.18 2.59 -8.38
CA LEU A 259 0.79 2.16 -9.38
C LEU A 259 0.86 0.63 -9.47
N ALA A 260 0.88 -0.07 -8.33
CA ALA A 260 0.89 -1.53 -8.29
C ALA A 260 -0.36 -2.12 -8.95
N ILE A 261 -1.55 -1.60 -8.66
CA ILE A 261 -2.82 -2.02 -9.29
C ILE A 261 -2.78 -1.79 -10.80
N LEU A 262 -2.29 -0.63 -11.26
CA LEU A 262 -2.15 -0.35 -12.70
C LEU A 262 -1.15 -1.29 -13.37
N THR A 263 -0.05 -1.61 -12.69
CA THR A 263 0.98 -2.50 -13.22
C THR A 263 0.42 -3.92 -13.36
N VAL A 264 -0.27 -4.44 -12.34
CA VAL A 264 -0.87 -5.78 -12.39
C VAL A 264 -1.95 -5.85 -13.46
N THR A 265 -2.83 -4.85 -13.58
CA THR A 265 -3.88 -4.84 -14.62
C THR A 265 -3.29 -4.77 -16.03
N PHE A 266 -2.23 -4.00 -16.24
CA PHE A 266 -1.51 -3.92 -17.51
C PHE A 266 -0.80 -5.23 -17.87
N PHE A 267 -0.06 -5.82 -16.93
CA PHE A 267 0.62 -7.10 -17.14
C PHE A 267 -0.36 -8.26 -17.33
N GLY A 268 -1.45 -8.29 -16.56
CA GLY A 268 -2.51 -9.29 -16.72
C GLY A 268 -3.10 -9.30 -18.11
N LYS A 269 -3.35 -8.11 -18.69
CA LYS A 269 -3.78 -7.95 -20.08
C LYS A 269 -2.75 -8.48 -21.09
N ASN A 270 -1.46 -8.21 -20.87
CA ASN A 270 -0.41 -8.65 -21.80
C ASN A 270 -0.19 -10.18 -21.78
N ILE A 271 -0.40 -10.81 -20.63
CA ILE A 271 -0.23 -12.26 -20.46
C ILE A 271 -1.54 -13.01 -20.78
N GLN A 272 -2.65 -12.30 -21.05
CA GLN A 272 -3.98 -12.86 -21.26
C GLN A 272 -4.41 -13.75 -20.09
N SER A 273 -4.17 -13.28 -18.86
CA SER A 273 -4.49 -14.04 -17.65
C SER A 273 -5.98 -13.92 -17.32
N PRO A 274 -6.78 -14.99 -17.44
CA PRO A 274 -8.21 -14.93 -17.13
C PRO A 274 -8.49 -14.43 -15.71
N ASN A 275 -7.63 -14.82 -14.76
CA ASN A 275 -7.79 -14.48 -13.35
C ASN A 275 -7.63 -12.98 -13.08
N ILE A 276 -6.71 -12.31 -13.80
CA ILE A 276 -6.47 -10.86 -13.64
C ILE A 276 -7.51 -10.06 -14.44
N GLU A 277 -7.88 -10.52 -15.63
CA GLU A 277 -8.78 -9.79 -16.51
C GLU A 277 -10.23 -9.73 -16.02
N ARG A 278 -10.69 -10.76 -15.29
CA ARG A 278 -11.97 -10.75 -14.56
C ARG A 278 -12.16 -9.47 -13.75
N PHE A 279 -11.12 -9.04 -13.04
CA PHE A 279 -11.17 -7.90 -12.12
C PHE A 279 -10.60 -6.61 -12.70
N ASN A 280 -10.12 -6.64 -13.94
CA ASN A 280 -9.56 -5.47 -14.59
C ASN A 280 -10.69 -4.47 -14.92
N PRO A 281 -10.72 -3.26 -14.34
CA PRO A 281 -11.79 -2.29 -14.59
C PRO A 281 -11.72 -1.66 -15.99
N PHE A 282 -10.63 -1.86 -16.72
CA PHE A 282 -10.41 -1.26 -18.05
C PHE A 282 -10.81 -2.17 -19.21
N ILE A 283 -11.17 -3.43 -18.93
CA ILE A 283 -11.67 -4.37 -19.94
C ILE A 283 -13.19 -4.38 -19.83
N LYS A 284 -13.86 -4.27 -20.97
CA LYS A 284 -15.33 -4.36 -21.03
C LYS A 284 -15.73 -5.82 -21.16
N GLU A 285 -16.89 -6.14 -20.62
CA GLU A 285 -17.54 -7.40 -20.91
C GLU A 285 -18.12 -7.33 -22.33
N GLU A 286 -17.85 -8.36 -23.11
CA GLU A 286 -18.26 -8.49 -24.51
C GLU A 286 -18.90 -9.85 -24.75
N VAL A 287 -19.67 -9.94 -25.82
CA VAL A 287 -20.38 -11.14 -26.22
C VAL A 287 -19.90 -11.51 -27.61
N GLY A 288 -19.26 -12.66 -27.73
CA GLY A 288 -18.71 -13.13 -28.98
C GLY A 288 -19.05 -14.59 -29.27
N TYR A 289 -18.60 -15.06 -30.43
CA TYR A 289 -18.77 -16.43 -30.87
C TYR A 289 -17.41 -17.08 -31.10
N ALA A 290 -17.32 -18.36 -30.78
CA ALA A 290 -16.12 -19.15 -31.03
C ALA A 290 -16.48 -20.49 -31.70
N LEU A 291 -15.52 -21.04 -32.43
CA LEU A 291 -15.55 -22.38 -32.97
C LEU A 291 -14.60 -23.25 -32.15
N VAL A 292 -15.11 -24.38 -31.66
CA VAL A 292 -14.40 -25.28 -30.76
C VAL A 292 -14.27 -26.62 -31.46
N GLU A 293 -13.06 -27.01 -31.84
CA GLU A 293 -12.82 -28.16 -32.72
C GLU A 293 -12.34 -29.39 -31.95
N ASP A 294 -11.36 -29.20 -31.05
CA ASP A 294 -10.74 -30.31 -30.32
C ASP A 294 -11.42 -30.65 -28.99
N PRO A 295 -11.46 -31.94 -28.60
CA PRO A 295 -11.91 -32.32 -27.27
C PRO A 295 -10.90 -31.88 -26.20
N GLY A 296 -11.41 -31.54 -25.00
CA GLY A 296 -10.58 -31.17 -23.86
C GLY A 296 -10.14 -29.69 -23.86
N LYS A 297 -9.22 -29.34 -22.97
CA LYS A 297 -8.85 -27.94 -22.71
C LYS A 297 -8.00 -27.38 -23.85
N GLN A 298 -8.50 -26.35 -24.52
CA GLN A 298 -7.83 -25.69 -25.64
C GLN A 298 -7.95 -24.17 -25.56
N LYS A 299 -7.06 -23.47 -26.27
CA LYS A 299 -7.23 -22.05 -26.55
C LYS A 299 -8.02 -21.91 -27.84
N THR A 300 -8.96 -20.97 -27.88
CA THR A 300 -9.67 -20.61 -29.11
C THR A 300 -9.86 -19.10 -29.18
N ALA A 301 -10.09 -18.60 -30.38
CA ALA A 301 -10.42 -17.21 -30.60
C ALA A 301 -11.93 -17.01 -30.49
N VAL A 302 -12.35 -16.00 -29.74
CA VAL A 302 -13.71 -15.49 -29.71
C VAL A 302 -13.76 -14.22 -30.56
N ILE A 303 -14.78 -14.11 -31.40
CA ILE A 303 -15.03 -12.96 -32.28
C ILE A 303 -16.27 -12.23 -31.82
N ASP A 304 -16.11 -10.95 -31.56
CA ASP A 304 -17.06 -10.08 -30.87
C ASP A 304 -17.80 -9.20 -31.88
N THR A 305 -17.15 -8.89 -33.02
CA THR A 305 -17.68 -8.00 -34.06
C THR A 305 -17.52 -8.57 -35.47
N ASP A 306 -18.30 -8.01 -36.41
CA ASP A 306 -18.22 -8.32 -37.84
C ASP A 306 -16.84 -8.01 -38.46
N TYR A 307 -16.04 -7.18 -37.78
CA TYR A 307 -14.72 -6.72 -38.21
C TYR A 307 -13.57 -7.53 -37.59
N GLY A 308 -13.90 -8.63 -36.91
CA GLY A 308 -12.90 -9.53 -36.33
C GLY A 308 -12.24 -9.01 -35.06
N ASP A 309 -12.84 -8.02 -34.39
CA ASP A 309 -12.48 -7.73 -33.01
C ASP A 309 -12.83 -8.95 -32.16
N GLY A 310 -11.97 -9.25 -31.20
CA GLY A 310 -11.99 -10.53 -30.54
C GLY A 310 -10.87 -10.70 -29.54
N ASN A 311 -10.97 -11.76 -28.76
CA ASN A 311 -10.00 -12.12 -27.75
C ASN A 311 -9.65 -13.61 -27.83
N ILE A 312 -8.64 -14.02 -27.07
CA ILE A 312 -8.24 -15.43 -26.97
C ILE A 312 -8.68 -15.93 -25.62
N ILE A 313 -9.51 -16.96 -25.63
CA ILE A 313 -10.04 -17.58 -24.41
C ILE A 313 -9.53 -19.00 -24.29
N THR A 314 -9.60 -19.55 -23.08
CA THR A 314 -9.32 -20.96 -22.83
C THR A 314 -10.61 -21.65 -22.43
N ILE A 315 -10.97 -22.70 -23.16
CA ILE A 315 -12.25 -23.41 -23.00
C ILE A 315 -12.06 -24.92 -23.14
N ASN A 316 -12.97 -25.70 -22.59
CA ASN A 316 -13.01 -27.14 -22.83
C ASN A 316 -13.87 -27.44 -24.07
N GLY A 317 -13.39 -28.27 -24.99
CA GLY A 317 -14.21 -28.78 -26.08
C GLY A 317 -15.07 -29.96 -25.69
N SER A 318 -16.11 -30.19 -26.49
CA SER A 318 -17.00 -31.34 -26.37
C SER A 318 -16.24 -32.67 -26.44
N TYR A 319 -16.74 -33.69 -25.73
CA TYR A 319 -16.21 -35.05 -25.82
C TYR A 319 -16.50 -35.71 -27.17
N SER A 320 -17.44 -35.16 -27.96
CA SER A 320 -17.62 -35.57 -29.35
C SER A 320 -16.56 -34.89 -30.21
N THR A 321 -15.89 -35.63 -31.10
CA THR A 321 -14.90 -35.12 -32.06
C THR A 321 -15.51 -34.24 -33.17
N GLN A 322 -16.61 -33.53 -32.89
CA GLN A 322 -17.31 -32.67 -33.83
C GLN A 322 -17.13 -31.22 -33.39
N SER A 323 -16.76 -30.37 -34.34
CA SER A 323 -16.64 -28.93 -34.11
C SER A 323 -17.99 -28.34 -33.71
N GLU A 324 -18.01 -27.50 -32.68
CA GLU A 324 -19.21 -26.83 -32.20
C GLU A 324 -19.06 -25.31 -32.20
N TYR A 325 -20.13 -24.62 -32.59
CA TYR A 325 -20.25 -23.19 -32.38
C TYR A 325 -20.77 -22.91 -30.97
N ILE A 326 -20.12 -21.97 -30.31
CA ILE A 326 -20.51 -21.50 -28.98
C ILE A 326 -20.65 -19.98 -28.99
N LYS A 327 -21.47 -19.47 -28.07
CA LYS A 327 -21.57 -18.04 -27.75
C LYS A 327 -21.03 -17.85 -26.36
N VAL A 328 -20.19 -16.85 -26.17
CA VAL A 328 -19.43 -16.64 -24.94
C VAL A 328 -19.65 -15.22 -24.47
N VAL A 329 -19.92 -15.06 -23.17
CA VAL A 329 -19.80 -13.78 -22.47
C VAL A 329 -18.43 -13.78 -21.82
N HIS A 330 -17.58 -12.82 -22.18
CA HIS A 330 -16.20 -12.79 -21.74
C HIS A 330 -15.71 -11.37 -21.48
N LYS A 331 -14.63 -11.29 -20.70
CA LYS A 331 -13.91 -10.07 -20.39
C LYS A 331 -12.45 -10.29 -20.71
N GLY A 332 -12.09 -10.00 -21.97
CA GLY A 332 -10.81 -10.39 -22.54
C GLY A 332 -10.69 -11.92 -22.61
N ALA A 333 -9.68 -12.49 -21.93
CA ALA A 333 -9.40 -13.92 -21.81
C ALA A 333 -10.25 -14.63 -20.73
N TYR A 334 -10.92 -13.88 -19.85
CA TYR A 334 -11.82 -14.45 -18.85
C TYR A 334 -13.19 -14.78 -19.45
N VAL A 335 -13.61 -16.04 -19.36
CA VAL A 335 -14.96 -16.48 -19.74
C VAL A 335 -15.87 -16.41 -18.52
N GLU A 336 -16.95 -15.64 -18.62
CA GLU A 336 -17.97 -15.52 -17.57
C GLU A 336 -19.08 -16.54 -17.75
N ASP A 337 -19.61 -16.66 -18.97
CA ASP A 337 -20.68 -17.60 -19.31
C ASP A 337 -20.51 -18.12 -20.74
N GLU A 338 -21.03 -19.32 -21.00
CA GLU A 338 -20.98 -19.96 -22.32
C GLU A 338 -22.29 -20.66 -22.65
N VAL A 339 -22.74 -20.49 -23.89
CA VAL A 339 -23.89 -21.20 -24.46
C VAL A 339 -23.38 -22.09 -25.58
N ARG A 340 -23.53 -23.41 -25.40
CA ARG A 340 -23.05 -24.44 -26.34
C ARG A 340 -24.11 -24.93 -27.30
N ASN A 341 -23.69 -25.75 -28.27
CA ASN A 341 -24.55 -26.38 -29.28
C ASN A 341 -25.38 -25.38 -30.10
N ILE A 342 -24.80 -24.22 -30.43
CA ILE A 342 -25.47 -23.21 -31.23
C ILE A 342 -25.45 -23.65 -32.69
N LYS A 343 -26.60 -23.56 -33.37
CA LYS A 343 -26.67 -23.91 -34.79
C LYS A 343 -25.94 -22.84 -35.60
N ALA A 344 -25.18 -23.23 -36.63
CA ALA A 344 -24.45 -22.29 -37.50
C ALA A 344 -25.31 -21.14 -38.06
N LYS A 345 -26.60 -21.39 -38.32
CA LYS A 345 -27.58 -20.37 -38.75
C LYS A 345 -27.91 -19.29 -37.70
N GLN A 346 -27.51 -19.48 -36.44
CA GLN A 346 -27.68 -18.52 -35.34
C GLN A 346 -26.41 -17.67 -35.10
N VAL A 347 -25.31 -17.99 -35.80
CA VAL A 347 -24.07 -17.20 -35.79
C VAL A 347 -24.11 -16.26 -37.01
N PRO A 348 -23.83 -14.96 -36.85
CA PRO A 348 -23.74 -14.02 -37.97
C PRO A 348 -22.76 -14.50 -39.06
N ASP A 349 -23.08 -14.24 -40.33
CA ASP A 349 -22.31 -14.75 -41.48
C ASP A 349 -20.88 -14.20 -41.51
N SER A 350 -20.72 -12.89 -41.29
CA SER A 350 -19.44 -12.20 -41.07
C SER A 350 -18.56 -12.87 -40.01
N ILE A 351 -19.16 -13.19 -38.86
CA ILE A 351 -18.46 -13.81 -37.74
C ILE A 351 -18.07 -15.25 -38.09
N LYS A 352 -18.93 -16.02 -38.76
CA LYS A 352 -18.58 -17.36 -39.25
C LYS A 352 -17.42 -17.34 -40.23
N ASP A 353 -17.42 -16.40 -41.18
CA ASP A 353 -16.33 -16.26 -42.14
C ASP A 353 -15.00 -15.94 -41.44
N ASN A 354 -15.04 -15.12 -40.38
CA ASN A 354 -13.87 -14.84 -39.54
C ASN A 354 -13.42 -16.08 -38.76
N LEU A 355 -14.36 -16.83 -38.17
CA LEU A 355 -14.06 -18.08 -37.45
C LEU A 355 -13.44 -19.13 -38.37
N ASP A 356 -13.99 -19.31 -39.58
CA ASP A 356 -13.48 -20.27 -40.58
C ASP A 356 -12.11 -19.86 -41.11
N GLN A 357 -11.84 -18.56 -41.31
CA GLN A 357 -10.50 -18.10 -41.64
C GLN A 357 -9.47 -18.44 -40.55
N MET A 358 -9.88 -18.48 -39.28
CA MET A 358 -8.97 -18.78 -38.18
C MET A 358 -8.60 -20.26 -38.08
N THR A 359 -9.46 -21.20 -38.52
CA THR A 359 -9.17 -22.65 -38.51
C THR A 359 -7.98 -23.02 -39.40
N HIS A 360 -7.65 -22.16 -40.37
CA HIS A 360 -6.47 -22.33 -41.24
C HIS A 360 -5.14 -22.14 -40.50
N PHE A 361 -5.16 -21.66 -39.25
CA PHE A 361 -3.99 -21.42 -38.43
C PHE A 361 -3.98 -22.37 -37.22
N SER A 362 -2.86 -23.07 -37.03
CA SER A 362 -2.67 -23.93 -35.86
C SER A 362 -2.54 -23.16 -34.54
N ASP A 363 -2.23 -21.87 -34.60
CA ASP A 363 -2.17 -20.98 -33.44
C ASP A 363 -3.33 -19.96 -33.52
N PRO A 364 -4.32 -20.07 -32.62
CA PRO A 364 -5.46 -19.15 -32.57
C PRO A 364 -5.04 -17.68 -32.41
N GLN A 365 -3.94 -17.39 -31.70
CA GLN A 365 -3.46 -16.01 -31.53
C GLN A 365 -3.00 -15.42 -32.86
N LEU A 366 -2.29 -16.22 -33.66
CA LEU A 366 -1.83 -15.82 -34.97
C LEU A 366 -3.02 -15.64 -35.93
N GLY A 367 -3.99 -16.55 -35.89
CA GLY A 367 -5.22 -16.47 -36.69
C GLY A 367 -5.98 -15.17 -36.43
N LEU A 368 -6.31 -14.89 -35.17
CA LEU A 368 -7.02 -13.67 -34.77
C LEU A 368 -6.28 -12.40 -35.22
N LYS A 369 -4.96 -12.35 -35.01
CA LYS A 369 -4.13 -11.21 -35.43
C LYS A 369 -4.17 -11.00 -36.95
N ARG A 370 -4.21 -12.07 -37.75
CA ARG A 370 -4.30 -11.99 -39.22
C ARG A 370 -5.66 -11.48 -39.68
N VAL A 371 -6.74 -11.95 -39.06
CA VAL A 371 -8.10 -11.45 -39.32
C VAL A 371 -8.17 -9.95 -39.04
N GLN A 372 -7.75 -9.51 -37.85
CA GLN A 372 -7.73 -8.08 -37.46
C GLN A 372 -6.89 -7.22 -38.42
N GLN A 373 -5.71 -7.70 -38.82
CA GLN A 373 -4.87 -7.01 -39.81
C GLN A 373 -5.53 -6.90 -41.19
N SER A 374 -6.37 -7.86 -41.56
CA SER A 374 -7.04 -7.85 -42.87
C SER A 374 -8.07 -6.72 -42.97
N TYR A 375 -8.81 -6.46 -41.89
CA TYR A 375 -9.77 -5.36 -41.82
C TYR A 375 -9.07 -4.01 -41.70
N HIS A 376 -8.01 -3.92 -40.90
CA HIS A 376 -7.24 -2.67 -40.77
C HIS A 376 -6.62 -2.19 -42.09
N LYS A 377 -6.30 -3.11 -43.02
CA LYS A 377 -5.81 -2.77 -44.37
C LYS A 377 -6.91 -2.35 -45.35
N ARG A 378 -8.19 -2.59 -45.04
CA ARG A 378 -9.32 -2.17 -45.88
C ARG A 378 -9.78 -0.75 -45.55
N ASP A 379 -9.45 -0.25 -44.35
CA ASP A 379 -9.80 1.09 -43.87
C ASP A 379 -8.72 2.16 -44.18
N ILE A 380 -7.62 1.78 -44.84
CA ILE A 380 -6.54 2.65 -45.35
C ILE A 380 -6.58 2.59 -46.88
#